data_AF-A0A5N4AQE9-F1
#
_entry.id   AF-A0A5N4AQE9-F1
#
_cell.length_a   1.000
_cell.length_b   1.000
_cell.length_c   1.000
_cell.angle_alpha   90.00
_cell.angle_beta   90.00
_cell.angle_gamma   90.00
#
_symmetry.space_group_name_H-M   'P 1'
#
loop_
_entity.id
_entity.type
_entity.pdbx_description
1 polymer ?
#
loop_
_entity_poly.entity_id
_entity_poly.type
_entity_poly.pdbx_seq_one_letter_code
_entity_poly.pdbx_strand_id
1 'polypeptide(L)'
;MDDAEVHAVYYFLLGLSYTEILAMLSFCHGFHLSLSTLKRKLNCLGLYRKKHFSELHLVVNFIEQQLQSSGQLHGYRWMHLKCIQHGLTVTREAVRMIINELDPIGVTFRTRKRLRRRKYSTRGPNFVWHVDSYDKLKPYGIAINGAIDGFSRHIMWLKAGRTASDPKKNMEDAQDGYVQTLARKIDNTDVCYGDRSFLYGTSQANQRIESWWSILRKQNAQFWMNIFQSLKEDGYFSGTYLDKSLIRFCFMAIIQKELAQVELEWNTHRIAASRNSISPKGRPIVLFELPQAYYTQTYICQVTHHDLNICKQESSFLYLPCDVHVYQLCKLIMREKNLREPSDSYEAVNLYLTLREEIMSQIL
;
A
#
# COMPACT_ATOMS: atom_id res chain seq x y z
N MET A 1 -1.50 -56.10 10.36
CA MET A 1 -2.54 -55.06 10.45
C MET A 1 -3.39 -55.19 9.20
N ASP A 2 -4.70 -55.25 9.34
CA ASP A 2 -5.65 -55.23 8.20
C ASP A 2 -5.70 -53.82 7.57
N ASP A 3 -6.02 -53.68 6.28
CA ASP A 3 -5.96 -52.41 5.54
C ASP A 3 -6.89 -51.35 6.15
N ALA A 4 -8.06 -51.75 6.63
CA ALA A 4 -8.98 -50.87 7.36
C ALA A 4 -8.35 -50.30 8.64
N GLU A 5 -7.46 -51.07 9.27
CA GLU A 5 -6.76 -50.69 10.49
C GLU A 5 -5.63 -49.70 10.20
N VAL A 6 -4.89 -49.88 9.11
CA VAL A 6 -3.86 -48.93 8.64
C VAL A 6 -4.48 -47.55 8.42
N HIS A 7 -5.60 -47.49 7.70
CA HIS A 7 -6.30 -46.22 7.46
C HIS A 7 -6.91 -45.64 8.73
N ALA A 8 -7.44 -46.48 9.63
CA ALA A 8 -7.96 -46.01 10.92
C ALA A 8 -6.88 -45.37 11.79
N VAL A 9 -5.68 -45.96 11.84
CA VAL A 9 -4.52 -45.39 12.54
C VAL A 9 -4.11 -44.07 11.91
N TYR A 10 -3.99 -44.01 10.59
CA TYR A 10 -3.63 -42.79 9.87
C TYR A 10 -4.60 -41.63 10.19
N TYR A 11 -5.91 -41.84 10.07
CA TYR A 11 -6.90 -40.82 10.37
C TYR A 11 -6.94 -40.46 11.86
N PHE A 12 -6.66 -41.43 12.74
CA PHE A 12 -6.54 -41.16 14.16
C PHE A 12 -5.39 -40.20 14.46
N LEU A 13 -4.20 -40.46 13.89
CA LEU A 13 -3.01 -39.62 14.05
C LEU A 13 -3.18 -38.23 13.42
N LEU A 14 -3.95 -38.12 12.33
CA LEU A 14 -4.33 -36.82 11.77
C LEU A 14 -5.23 -35.98 12.69
N GLY A 15 -5.81 -36.57 13.74
CA GLY A 15 -6.64 -35.90 14.74
C GLY A 15 -8.16 -35.97 14.50
N LEU A 16 -8.63 -36.66 13.46
CA LEU A 16 -10.05 -36.74 13.09
C LEU A 16 -10.89 -37.39 14.19
N SER A 17 -12.05 -36.85 14.53
CA SER A 17 -12.98 -37.47 15.48
C SER A 17 -13.39 -38.89 15.04
N TYR A 18 -13.83 -39.73 15.98
CA TYR A 18 -14.23 -41.10 15.62
C TYR A 18 -15.34 -41.17 14.57
N THR A 19 -16.27 -40.20 14.57
CA THR A 19 -17.31 -40.09 13.55
C THR A 19 -16.74 -39.73 12.18
N GLU A 20 -15.76 -38.82 12.13
CA GLU A 20 -15.06 -38.47 10.88
C GLU A 20 -14.21 -39.64 10.37
N ILE A 21 -13.51 -40.38 11.25
CA ILE A 21 -12.75 -41.57 10.87
C ILE A 21 -13.68 -42.61 10.22
N LEU A 22 -14.84 -42.89 10.82
CA LEU A 22 -15.81 -43.82 10.24
C LEU A 22 -16.32 -43.35 8.87
N ALA A 23 -16.62 -42.07 8.73
CA ALA A 23 -17.04 -41.50 7.45
C ALA A 23 -15.94 -41.63 6.38
N MET A 24 -14.69 -41.32 6.72
CA MET A 24 -13.55 -41.42 5.80
C MET A 24 -13.23 -42.88 5.42
N LEU A 25 -13.33 -43.82 6.36
CA LEU A 25 -13.17 -45.24 6.08
C LEU A 25 -14.26 -45.76 5.13
N SER A 26 -15.50 -45.33 5.35
CA SER A 26 -16.63 -45.74 4.51
C SER A 26 -16.56 -45.11 3.11
N PHE A 27 -16.32 -43.80 3.01
CA PHE A 27 -16.42 -43.07 1.75
C PHE A 27 -15.18 -43.23 0.86
N CYS A 28 -13.98 -43.19 1.45
CA CYS A 28 -12.74 -43.23 0.67
C CYS A 28 -12.23 -44.66 0.44
N HIS A 29 -12.53 -45.60 1.34
CA HIS A 29 -11.91 -46.93 1.36
C HIS A 29 -12.91 -48.08 1.37
N GLY A 30 -14.22 -47.80 1.36
CA GLY A 30 -15.27 -48.84 1.33
C GLY A 30 -15.39 -49.68 2.61
N PHE A 31 -14.73 -49.28 3.71
CA PHE A 31 -14.77 -50.02 4.96
C PHE A 31 -15.91 -49.53 5.87
N HIS A 32 -16.87 -50.41 6.14
CA HIS A 32 -17.99 -50.14 7.02
C HIS A 32 -17.75 -50.72 8.42
N LEU A 33 -17.44 -49.87 9.38
CA LEU A 33 -17.20 -50.26 10.78
C LEU A 33 -18.22 -49.61 11.71
N SER A 34 -18.55 -50.29 12.80
CA SER A 34 -19.26 -49.65 13.92
C SER A 34 -18.29 -48.85 14.79
N LEU A 35 -18.81 -47.84 15.51
CA LEU A 35 -18.03 -47.03 16.45
C LEU A 35 -17.33 -47.89 17.52
N SER A 36 -18.02 -48.93 18.00
CA SER A 36 -17.47 -49.87 18.99
C SER A 36 -16.30 -50.67 18.42
N THR A 37 -16.41 -51.15 17.18
CA THR A 37 -15.34 -51.87 16.50
C THR A 37 -14.12 -51.00 16.26
N LEU A 38 -14.31 -49.75 15.80
CA LEU A 38 -13.22 -48.79 15.61
C LEU A 38 -12.49 -48.50 16.94
N LYS A 39 -13.25 -48.19 18.01
CA LYS A 39 -12.66 -47.93 19.34
C LYS A 39 -11.91 -49.14 19.87
N ARG A 40 -12.44 -50.35 19.70
CA ARG A 40 -11.78 -51.59 20.12
C ARG A 40 -10.45 -51.79 19.39
N LYS A 41 -10.44 -51.66 18.05
CA LYS A 41 -9.22 -51.76 17.24
C LYS A 41 -8.15 -50.76 17.69
N LEU A 42 -8.51 -49.48 17.81
CA LEU A 42 -7.57 -48.44 18.25
C LEU A 42 -7.07 -48.68 19.69
N ASN A 43 -7.92 -49.16 20.60
CA ASN A 43 -7.51 -49.49 21.96
C ASN A 43 -6.51 -50.66 22.02
N CYS A 44 -6.68 -51.69 21.19
CA CYS A 44 -5.73 -52.80 21.09
C CYS A 44 -4.35 -52.34 20.59
N LEU A 45 -4.31 -51.25 19.81
CA LEU A 45 -3.10 -50.62 19.31
C LEU A 45 -2.50 -49.57 20.25
N GLY A 46 -3.07 -49.40 21.46
CA GLY A 46 -2.59 -48.41 22.42
C GLY A 46 -2.92 -46.96 22.04
N LEU A 47 -3.84 -46.71 21.10
CA LEU A 47 -4.17 -45.38 20.60
C LEU A 47 -5.34 -44.78 21.37
N TYR A 48 -5.04 -43.82 22.24
CA TYR A 48 -6.02 -43.19 23.13
C TYR A 48 -6.06 -41.66 22.94
N ARG A 49 -7.24 -41.06 23.12
CA ARG A 49 -7.39 -39.58 23.09
C ARG A 49 -7.35 -38.91 24.45
N LYS A 50 -7.73 -39.64 25.50
CA LYS A 50 -7.96 -39.10 26.86
C LYS A 50 -7.48 -40.06 27.96
N LYS A 51 -6.54 -40.95 27.63
CA LYS A 51 -5.91 -41.89 28.56
C LYS A 51 -4.42 -41.91 28.25
N HIS A 52 -3.60 -42.27 29.24
CA HIS A 52 -2.15 -42.35 29.09
C HIS A 52 -1.57 -41.05 28.50
N PHE A 53 -1.76 -39.95 29.24
CA PHE A 53 -1.22 -38.66 28.83
C PHE A 53 0.31 -38.73 28.71
N SER A 54 0.84 -38.09 27.68
CA SER A 54 2.28 -38.00 27.49
C SER A 54 2.93 -37.24 28.64
N GLU A 55 4.15 -37.62 28.99
CA GLU A 55 4.96 -36.94 30.01
C GLU A 55 5.08 -35.44 29.72
N LEU A 56 4.93 -34.62 30.75
CA LEU A 56 4.84 -33.15 30.60
C LEU A 56 6.06 -32.57 29.88
N HIS A 57 7.27 -33.06 30.22
CA HIS A 57 8.52 -32.57 29.64
C HIS A 57 8.59 -32.81 28.11
N LEU A 58 8.06 -33.93 27.60
CA LEU A 58 8.03 -34.22 26.16
C LEU A 58 7.11 -33.23 25.43
N VAL A 59 5.97 -32.92 26.03
CA VAL A 59 5.01 -31.95 25.46
C VAL A 59 5.59 -30.55 25.46
N VAL A 60 6.23 -30.13 26.56
CA VAL A 60 6.89 -28.82 26.68
C VAL A 60 7.99 -28.68 25.64
N ASN A 61 8.91 -29.66 25.54
CA ASN A 61 10.01 -29.64 24.57
C ASN A 61 9.50 -29.55 23.13
N PHE A 62 8.45 -30.31 22.80
CA PHE A 62 7.84 -30.24 21.47
C PHE A 62 7.25 -28.85 21.18
N ILE A 63 6.49 -28.28 22.12
CA ILE A 63 5.90 -26.94 21.95
C ILE A 63 6.99 -25.89 21.82
N GLU A 64 8.04 -25.95 22.65
CA GLU A 64 9.18 -25.03 22.59
C GLU A 64 9.86 -25.07 21.21
N GLN A 65 10.14 -26.27 20.68
CA GLN A 65 10.68 -26.42 19.32
C GLN A 65 9.76 -25.82 18.25
N GLN A 66 8.44 -26.00 18.39
CA GLN A 66 7.48 -25.38 17.46
C GLN A 66 7.50 -23.84 17.56
N LEU A 67 7.68 -23.27 18.75
CA LEU A 67 7.76 -21.83 18.98
C LEU A 67 9.05 -21.20 18.40
N GLN A 68 10.12 -21.97 18.19
CA GLN A 68 11.34 -21.48 17.52
C GLN A 68 11.16 -21.23 16.01
N SER A 69 10.01 -21.58 15.43
CA SER A 69 9.75 -21.48 13.99
C SER A 69 8.44 -20.74 13.67
N SER A 70 7.79 -21.06 12.54
CA SER A 70 6.47 -20.53 12.18
C SER A 70 5.37 -20.95 13.17
N GLY A 71 5.62 -21.99 13.99
CA GLY A 71 4.71 -22.44 15.04
C GLY A 71 4.38 -21.38 16.09
N GLN A 72 5.22 -20.36 16.27
CA GLN A 72 4.94 -19.20 17.13
C GLN A 72 3.68 -18.42 16.74
N LEU A 73 3.18 -18.57 15.50
CA LEU A 73 1.98 -17.89 15.03
C LEU A 73 0.70 -18.68 15.35
N HIS A 74 0.82 -19.98 15.62
CA HIS A 74 -0.32 -20.86 15.85
C HIS A 74 -0.93 -20.66 17.23
N GLY A 75 -2.26 -20.59 17.34
CA GLY A 75 -2.95 -20.59 18.62
C GLY A 75 -2.99 -21.98 19.27
N TYR A 76 -3.38 -22.05 20.54
CA TYR A 76 -3.38 -23.30 21.32
C TYR A 76 -4.20 -24.43 20.69
N ARG A 77 -5.27 -24.14 19.93
CA ARG A 77 -6.05 -25.16 19.23
C ARG A 77 -5.27 -25.85 18.12
N TRP A 78 -4.50 -25.08 17.37
CA TRP A 78 -3.69 -25.61 16.28
C TRP A 78 -2.44 -26.27 16.84
N MET A 79 -1.82 -25.70 17.87
CA MET A 79 -0.72 -26.35 18.57
C MET A 79 -1.14 -27.70 19.18
N HIS A 80 -2.37 -27.78 19.72
CA HIS A 80 -2.93 -29.04 20.21
C HIS A 80 -3.06 -30.09 19.10
N LEU A 81 -3.51 -29.70 17.90
CA LEU A 81 -3.53 -30.59 16.75
C LEU A 81 -2.13 -31.05 16.36
N LYS A 82 -1.13 -30.15 16.38
CA LYS A 82 0.26 -30.50 16.13
C LYS A 82 0.80 -31.51 17.13
N CYS A 83 0.45 -31.37 18.41
CA CYS A 83 0.81 -32.37 19.42
C CYS A 83 0.20 -33.75 19.07
N ILE A 84 -1.09 -33.80 18.70
CA ILE A 84 -1.75 -35.06 18.30
C ILE A 84 -1.08 -35.69 17.08
N GLN A 85 -0.77 -34.88 16.05
CA GLN A 85 -0.12 -35.35 14.82
C GLN A 85 1.32 -35.81 15.04
N HIS A 86 1.97 -35.32 16.11
CA HIS A 86 3.26 -35.81 16.57
C HIS A 86 3.14 -37.04 17.49
N GLY A 87 1.94 -37.58 17.70
CA GLY A 87 1.69 -38.75 18.54
C GLY A 87 1.58 -38.45 20.04
N LEU A 88 1.50 -37.18 20.44
CA LEU A 88 1.37 -36.78 21.84
C LEU A 88 -0.10 -36.77 22.28
N THR A 89 -0.36 -37.40 23.43
CA THR A 89 -1.67 -37.38 24.08
C THR A 89 -1.70 -36.30 25.14
N VAL A 90 -2.29 -35.15 24.80
CA VAL A 90 -2.37 -33.98 25.69
C VAL A 90 -3.75 -33.31 25.59
N THR A 91 -4.22 -32.70 26.69
CA THR A 91 -5.45 -31.93 26.70
C THR A 91 -5.26 -30.55 26.07
N ARG A 92 -6.33 -30.00 25.48
CA ARG A 92 -6.31 -28.64 24.94
C ARG A 92 -5.96 -27.58 25.99
N GLU A 93 -6.41 -27.80 27.21
CA GLU A 93 -6.19 -26.87 28.32
C GLU A 93 -4.72 -26.90 28.79
N ALA A 94 -4.11 -28.08 28.88
CA ALA A 94 -2.68 -28.20 29.16
C ALA A 94 -1.83 -27.47 28.10
N VAL A 95 -2.15 -27.65 26.81
CA VAL A 95 -1.46 -26.91 25.73
C VAL A 95 -1.66 -25.39 25.87
N ARG A 96 -2.86 -24.94 26.25
CA ARG A 96 -3.13 -23.52 26.49
C ARG A 96 -2.26 -22.96 27.62
N MET A 97 -2.17 -23.69 28.74
CA MET A 97 -1.36 -23.30 29.89
C MET A 97 0.13 -23.27 29.55
N ILE A 98 0.64 -24.33 28.90
CA ILE A 98 2.06 -24.43 28.51
C ILE A 98 2.45 -23.29 27.57
N ILE A 99 1.64 -22.97 26.55
CA ILE A 99 1.94 -21.86 25.64
C ILE A 99 1.89 -20.51 26.36
N ASN A 100 0.98 -20.33 27.32
CA ASN A 100 0.90 -19.10 28.11
C ASN A 100 2.13 -18.91 29.01
N GLU A 101 2.71 -20.00 29.50
CA GLU A 101 3.94 -19.97 30.30
C GLU A 101 5.18 -19.74 29.43
N LEU A 102 5.30 -20.45 28.31
CA LEU A 102 6.46 -20.37 27.41
C LEU A 102 6.51 -19.08 26.58
N ASP A 103 5.34 -18.54 26.20
CA ASP A 103 5.24 -17.35 25.33
C ASP A 103 4.05 -16.45 25.73
N PRO A 104 4.08 -15.86 26.94
CA PRO A 104 3.00 -14.99 27.42
C PRO A 104 2.81 -13.78 26.50
N ILE A 105 3.92 -13.24 25.97
CA ILE A 105 3.92 -12.11 25.05
C ILE A 105 3.21 -12.48 23.74
N GLY A 106 3.56 -13.58 23.09
CA GLY A 106 2.89 -14.01 21.85
C GLY A 106 1.44 -14.45 22.06
N VAL A 107 1.06 -14.96 23.24
CA VAL A 107 -0.36 -15.19 23.59
C VAL A 107 -1.13 -13.87 23.65
N THR A 108 -0.58 -12.84 24.30
CA THR A 108 -1.25 -11.52 24.33
C THR A 108 -1.37 -10.93 22.92
N PHE A 109 -0.36 -11.10 22.07
CA PHE A 109 -0.41 -10.64 20.68
C PHE A 109 -1.47 -11.38 19.85
N ARG A 110 -1.55 -12.72 19.94
CA ARG A 110 -2.55 -13.52 19.22
C ARG A 110 -3.99 -13.22 19.68
N THR A 111 -4.19 -13.01 20.98
CA THR A 111 -5.51 -12.68 21.55
C THR A 111 -6.08 -11.37 20.99
N ARG A 112 -5.23 -10.41 20.62
CA ARG A 112 -5.66 -9.12 20.06
C ARG A 112 -6.26 -9.23 18.64
N LYS A 113 -6.17 -10.38 17.95
CA LYS A 113 -6.68 -10.62 16.58
C LYS A 113 -6.32 -9.50 15.58
N ARG A 114 -5.12 -8.95 15.68
CA ARG A 114 -4.66 -7.85 14.82
C ARG A 114 -3.41 -8.25 14.07
N LEU A 115 -3.39 -7.98 12.77
CA LEU A 115 -2.21 -8.12 11.93
C LEU A 115 -1.06 -7.29 12.50
N ARG A 116 0.13 -7.91 12.62
CA ARG A 116 1.37 -7.21 12.98
C ARG A 116 1.77 -6.32 11.80
N ARG A 117 1.41 -5.04 11.85
CA ARG A 117 1.86 -4.05 10.86
C ARG A 117 3.33 -3.72 11.11
N ARG A 118 4.14 -3.62 10.04
CA ARG A 118 5.53 -3.16 10.13
C ARG A 118 5.55 -1.77 10.77
N LYS A 119 6.48 -1.55 11.71
CA LYS A 119 6.69 -0.25 12.35
C LYS A 119 7.47 0.62 11.38
N TYR A 120 6.80 1.58 10.73
CA TYR A 120 7.47 2.59 9.93
C TYR A 120 8.04 3.69 10.85
N SER A 121 9.35 3.92 10.79
CA SER A 121 10.06 4.94 11.56
C SER A 121 11.15 5.58 10.71
N THR A 122 11.25 6.90 10.75
CA THR A 122 12.29 7.71 10.08
C THR A 122 12.96 8.62 11.11
N ARG A 123 14.18 9.06 10.83
CA ARG A 123 14.99 9.82 11.81
C ARG A 123 14.51 11.25 12.03
N GLY A 124 13.93 11.88 11.02
CA GLY A 124 13.46 13.26 11.03
C GLY A 124 13.02 13.70 9.63
N PRO A 125 12.58 14.96 9.47
CA PRO A 125 12.26 15.52 8.15
C PRO A 125 13.46 15.50 7.20
N ASN A 126 13.21 15.41 5.89
CA ASN A 126 14.22 15.37 4.82
C ASN A 126 15.13 14.12 4.83
N PHE A 127 14.89 13.18 5.75
CA PHE A 127 15.65 11.93 5.79
C PHE A 127 15.25 11.00 4.64
N VAL A 128 13.95 10.81 4.42
CA VAL A 128 13.39 10.00 3.32
C VAL A 128 12.15 10.69 2.79
N TRP A 129 12.11 10.92 1.47
CA TRP A 129 10.92 11.34 0.75
C TRP A 129 10.34 10.15 -0.01
N HIS A 130 9.02 9.99 0.09
CA HIS A 130 8.29 9.05 -0.73
C HIS A 130 7.75 9.79 -1.95
N VAL A 131 8.15 9.34 -3.13
CA VAL A 131 7.74 9.93 -4.40
C VAL A 131 7.05 8.86 -5.24
N ASP A 132 5.91 9.21 -5.81
CA ASP A 132 5.06 8.28 -6.54
C ASP A 132 4.11 9.01 -7.49
N SER A 133 3.52 8.26 -8.42
CA SER A 133 2.56 8.74 -9.40
C SER A 133 1.18 8.14 -9.16
N TYR A 134 0.17 8.99 -9.07
CA TYR A 134 -1.22 8.65 -8.92
C TYR A 134 -1.95 8.60 -10.27
N ASP A 135 -2.29 7.37 -10.68
CA ASP A 135 -2.73 7.07 -12.05
C ASP A 135 -4.26 7.05 -12.26
N LYS A 136 -5.08 7.49 -11.29
CA LYS A 136 -6.54 7.35 -11.43
C LYS A 136 -7.18 8.25 -12.48
N LEU A 137 -6.55 9.38 -12.81
CA LEU A 137 -6.99 10.27 -13.90
C LEU A 137 -6.28 9.96 -15.24
N LYS A 138 -5.34 9.02 -15.24
CA LYS A 138 -4.53 8.66 -16.42
C LYS A 138 -5.35 8.18 -17.62
N PRO A 139 -6.48 7.45 -17.45
CA PRO A 139 -7.36 7.12 -18.58
C PRO A 139 -7.84 8.35 -19.36
N TYR A 140 -7.95 9.51 -18.70
CA TYR A 140 -8.38 10.79 -19.27
C TYR A 140 -7.20 11.69 -19.69
N GLY A 141 -5.97 11.20 -19.54
CA GLY A 141 -4.76 11.88 -19.98
C GLY A 141 -4.01 12.66 -18.90
N ILE A 142 -4.51 12.73 -17.66
CA ILE A 142 -3.88 13.48 -16.57
C ILE A 142 -3.26 12.50 -15.57
N ALA A 143 -1.96 12.63 -15.32
CA ALA A 143 -1.28 11.95 -14.22
C ALA A 143 -0.99 12.95 -13.11
N ILE A 144 -1.18 12.55 -11.85
CA ILE A 144 -0.82 13.37 -10.70
C ILE A 144 0.43 12.78 -10.08
N ASN A 145 1.50 13.55 -9.96
CA ASN A 145 2.72 13.15 -9.29
C ASN A 145 2.80 13.85 -7.94
N GLY A 146 3.39 13.20 -6.94
CA GLY A 146 3.57 13.83 -5.64
C GLY A 146 4.80 13.34 -4.90
N ALA A 147 5.21 14.12 -3.92
CA ALA A 147 6.19 13.72 -2.92
C ALA A 147 5.70 14.08 -1.50
N ILE A 148 6.00 13.19 -0.56
CA ILE A 148 5.67 13.39 0.86
C ILE A 148 6.84 12.95 1.74
N ASP A 149 7.14 13.76 2.75
CA ASP A 149 8.18 13.47 3.73
C ASP A 149 7.78 12.31 4.66
N GLY A 150 8.70 11.36 4.85
CA GLY A 150 8.46 10.14 5.60
C GLY A 150 8.15 10.36 7.09
N PHE A 151 8.77 11.37 7.69
CA PHE A 151 8.66 11.69 9.12
C PHE A 151 7.44 12.55 9.42
N SER A 152 7.42 13.75 8.85
CA SER A 152 6.44 14.81 9.10
C SER A 152 5.11 14.53 8.41
N ARG A 153 5.12 13.78 7.30
CA ARG A 153 4.01 13.66 6.34
C ARG A 153 3.67 15.00 5.68
N HIS A 154 4.64 15.90 5.60
CA HIS A 154 4.53 17.13 4.82
C HIS A 154 4.58 16.78 3.34
N ILE A 155 3.59 17.23 2.58
CA ILE A 155 3.59 17.14 1.13
C ILE A 155 4.62 18.15 0.63
N MET A 156 5.59 17.67 -0.13
CA MET A 156 6.64 18.51 -0.70
C MET A 156 6.18 19.17 -2.01
N TRP A 157 5.33 18.47 -2.76
CA TRP A 157 4.71 18.98 -3.99
C TRP A 157 3.61 18.02 -4.49
N LEU A 158 2.65 18.59 -5.23
CA LEU A 158 1.67 17.87 -6.06
C LEU A 158 1.56 18.52 -7.44
N LYS A 159 1.77 17.72 -8.49
CA LYS A 159 1.80 18.22 -9.87
C LYS A 159 0.96 17.37 -10.81
N ALA A 160 0.04 18.01 -11.53
CA ALA A 160 -0.72 17.41 -12.62
C ALA A 160 0.07 17.55 -13.93
N GLY A 161 0.21 16.44 -14.67
CA GLY A 161 0.98 16.42 -15.91
C GLY A 161 0.49 15.39 -16.93
N ARG A 162 1.16 15.33 -18.08
CA ARG A 162 0.77 14.48 -19.23
C ARG A 162 1.10 13.01 -19.03
N THR A 163 2.17 12.70 -18.31
CA THR A 163 2.69 11.34 -18.15
C THR A 163 3.05 11.01 -16.71
N ALA A 164 2.82 9.76 -16.34
CA ALA A 164 3.33 9.16 -15.10
C ALA A 164 4.75 8.59 -15.27
N SER A 165 5.34 8.73 -16.47
CA SER A 165 6.59 8.08 -16.82
C SER A 165 7.77 8.86 -16.22
N ASP A 166 8.30 8.26 -15.17
CA ASP A 166 9.46 8.61 -14.36
C ASP A 166 9.23 9.80 -13.41
N PRO A 167 9.10 9.55 -12.09
CA PRO A 167 9.03 10.61 -11.09
C PRO A 167 10.20 11.58 -11.19
N LYS A 168 11.36 11.15 -11.70
CA LYS A 168 12.53 12.00 -11.98
C LYS A 168 12.19 13.17 -12.91
N LYS A 169 11.35 12.92 -13.92
CA LYS A 169 10.92 13.90 -14.91
C LYS A 169 9.95 14.94 -14.32
N ASN A 170 9.15 14.57 -13.33
CA ASN A 170 8.21 15.47 -12.67
C ASN A 170 8.73 16.05 -11.33
N MET A 171 9.85 15.54 -10.81
CA MET A 171 10.53 16.00 -9.60
C MET A 171 11.18 17.39 -9.78
N GLU A 172 11.50 17.78 -11.01
CA GLU A 172 12.22 19.01 -11.39
C GLU A 172 11.40 20.30 -11.19
N ASP A 173 10.07 20.22 -11.18
CA ASP A 173 9.17 21.37 -10.91
C ASP A 173 9.17 21.80 -9.43
N ALA A 174 9.67 20.95 -8.53
CA ALA A 174 9.93 21.30 -7.16
C ALA A 174 11.41 21.68 -7.07
N GLN A 175 11.70 22.98 -7.09
CA GLN A 175 13.05 23.55 -6.94
C GLN A 175 13.84 22.93 -5.77
N ASP A 176 13.17 22.41 -4.74
CA ASP A 176 13.80 21.75 -3.59
C ASP A 176 13.81 20.21 -3.67
N GLY A 177 12.92 19.62 -4.48
CA GLY A 177 12.62 18.19 -4.60
C GLY A 177 13.69 17.37 -5.35
N TYR A 178 14.04 17.87 -6.54
CA TYR A 178 15.03 17.26 -7.42
C TYR A 178 16.46 17.45 -6.90
N VAL A 179 16.68 18.61 -6.31
CA VAL A 179 17.95 19.11 -5.78
C VAL A 179 18.51 18.18 -4.69
N GLN A 180 17.69 17.72 -3.73
CA GLN A 180 18.15 16.72 -2.76
C GLN A 180 18.46 15.34 -3.36
N THR A 181 17.81 14.96 -4.47
CA THR A 181 17.99 13.64 -5.09
C THR A 181 19.25 13.59 -5.95
N LEU A 182 19.61 14.72 -6.59
CA LEU A 182 20.82 14.88 -7.41
C LEU A 182 22.06 15.31 -6.64
N ALA A 183 21.95 16.12 -5.59
CA ALA A 183 23.08 16.45 -4.73
C ALA A 183 23.70 15.22 -4.06
N ARG A 184 22.86 14.24 -3.74
CA ARG A 184 23.33 12.95 -3.22
C ARG A 184 24.03 12.09 -4.29
N LYS A 185 23.99 12.47 -5.57
CA LYS A 185 24.59 11.72 -6.69
C LYS A 185 25.95 12.27 -7.13
N ILE A 186 26.27 13.53 -6.84
CA ILE A 186 27.40 14.24 -7.47
C ILE A 186 28.67 14.24 -6.60
N ASP A 187 28.56 14.18 -5.27
CA ASP A 187 29.75 14.09 -4.40
C ASP A 187 30.17 12.63 -4.15
N ASN A 188 31.14 12.16 -4.95
CA ASN A 188 31.90 10.92 -4.75
C ASN A 188 32.93 11.01 -3.60
N THR A 189 32.81 12.01 -2.73
CA THR A 189 33.66 12.21 -1.56
C THR A 189 32.77 12.33 -0.33
N ASP A 190 32.49 11.18 0.27
CA ASP A 190 32.01 10.93 1.63
C ASP A 190 30.89 11.80 2.25
N VAL A 191 29.84 11.06 2.68
CA VAL A 191 28.84 11.32 3.75
C VAL A 191 27.38 11.50 3.33
N CYS A 192 27.05 11.79 2.07
CA CYS A 192 25.63 11.89 1.62
C CYS A 192 25.26 10.92 0.50
N TYR A 193 25.44 9.62 0.75
CA TYR A 193 24.94 8.46 -0.02
C TYR A 193 24.83 8.64 -1.55
N GLY A 194 25.95 8.47 -2.26
CA GLY A 194 26.12 8.38 -3.73
C GLY A 194 25.07 7.57 -4.52
N ASP A 195 25.45 6.44 -5.13
CA ASP A 195 24.58 5.55 -5.93
C ASP A 195 23.32 4.97 -5.19
N ARG A 196 23.11 5.35 -3.93
CA ARG A 196 21.99 4.93 -3.07
C ARG A 196 21.03 6.07 -2.71
N SER A 197 21.15 7.23 -3.35
CA SER A 197 20.30 8.40 -3.12
C SER A 197 18.83 8.18 -3.46
N PHE A 198 18.56 7.28 -4.42
CA PHE A 198 17.25 6.91 -4.89
C PHE A 198 17.05 5.39 -4.81
N LEU A 199 16.05 4.96 -4.05
CA LEU A 199 15.73 3.55 -3.85
C LEU A 199 14.45 3.22 -4.62
N TYR A 200 14.57 2.44 -5.71
CA TYR A 200 13.40 1.83 -6.33
C TYR A 200 12.84 0.77 -5.37
N GLY A 201 11.68 1.07 -4.79
CA GLY A 201 10.94 0.17 -3.92
C GLY A 201 9.65 -0.29 -4.59
N THR A 202 9.14 -1.46 -4.15
CA THR A 202 7.76 -1.83 -4.48
C THR A 202 6.80 -0.86 -3.80
N SER A 203 5.57 -0.78 -4.33
CA SER A 203 4.50 0.06 -3.81
C SER A 203 4.33 -0.09 -2.27
N GLN A 204 4.43 -1.33 -1.77
CA GLN A 204 4.39 -1.72 -0.34
C GLN A 204 5.48 -1.07 0.55
N ALA A 205 6.57 -0.58 -0.03
CA ALA A 205 7.62 0.19 0.66
C ALA A 205 7.31 1.70 0.70
N ASN A 206 6.51 2.21 -0.24
CA ASN A 206 6.08 3.61 -0.36
C ASN A 206 4.85 3.95 0.48
N GLN A 207 4.85 3.48 1.74
CA GLN A 207 3.66 3.45 2.61
C GLN A 207 3.03 4.84 2.84
N ARG A 208 3.83 5.91 2.95
CA ARG A 208 3.31 7.25 3.27
C ARG A 208 2.52 7.84 2.12
N ILE A 209 3.10 7.82 0.92
CA ILE A 209 2.46 8.39 -0.25
C ILE A 209 1.27 7.54 -0.71
N GLU A 210 1.38 6.21 -0.65
CA GLU A 210 0.25 5.32 -0.92
C GLU A 210 -0.94 5.54 0.03
N SER A 211 -0.65 5.65 1.34
CA SER A 211 -1.68 5.95 2.33
C SER A 211 -2.30 7.31 2.07
N TRP A 212 -1.50 8.28 1.63
CA TRP A 212 -1.97 9.63 1.33
C TRP A 212 -2.82 9.68 0.05
N TRP A 213 -2.50 8.90 -0.98
CA TRP A 213 -3.34 8.76 -2.17
C TRP A 213 -4.76 8.30 -1.86
N SER A 214 -4.95 7.46 -0.84
CA SER A 214 -6.30 7.10 -0.38
C SER A 214 -7.10 8.30 0.15
N ILE A 215 -6.42 9.27 0.75
CA ILE A 215 -7.02 10.51 1.25
C ILE A 215 -7.35 11.43 0.08
N LEU A 216 -6.38 11.66 -0.82
CA LEU A 216 -6.61 12.44 -2.04
C LEU A 216 -7.79 11.88 -2.85
N ARG A 217 -7.88 10.55 -2.97
CA ARG A 217 -9.00 9.88 -3.62
C ARG A 217 -10.34 10.29 -3.02
N LYS A 218 -10.46 10.23 -1.70
CA LYS A 218 -11.73 10.47 -0.99
C LYS A 218 -12.12 11.95 -0.98
N GLN A 219 -11.15 12.84 -0.90
CA GLN A 219 -11.40 14.27 -0.64
C GLN A 219 -11.39 15.13 -1.91
N ASN A 220 -10.71 14.72 -2.99
CA ASN A 220 -10.60 15.53 -4.20
C ASN A 220 -10.75 14.68 -5.48
N ALA A 221 -9.89 13.68 -5.69
CA ALA A 221 -9.80 13.06 -7.02
C ALA A 221 -11.05 12.28 -7.45
N GLN A 222 -11.91 11.84 -6.52
CA GLN A 222 -13.18 11.19 -6.88
C GLN A 222 -14.14 12.14 -7.62
N PHE A 223 -14.13 13.44 -7.30
CA PHE A 223 -14.95 14.45 -7.99
C PHE A 223 -14.60 14.52 -9.48
N TRP A 224 -13.32 14.71 -9.79
CA TRP A 224 -12.82 14.74 -11.17
C TRP A 224 -13.08 13.46 -11.94
N MET A 225 -12.93 12.31 -11.26
CA MET A 225 -13.28 11.03 -11.86
C MET A 225 -14.74 10.92 -12.23
N ASN A 226 -15.65 11.42 -11.40
CA ASN A 226 -17.08 11.40 -11.71
C ASN A 226 -17.39 12.28 -12.92
N ILE A 227 -16.83 13.49 -13.00
CA ILE A 227 -17.00 14.38 -14.16
C ILE A 227 -16.55 13.70 -15.44
N PHE A 228 -15.34 13.16 -15.46
CA PHE A 228 -14.81 12.52 -16.67
C PHE A 228 -15.51 11.21 -17.01
N GLN A 229 -16.04 10.51 -16.00
CA GLN A 229 -16.87 9.33 -16.20
C GLN A 229 -18.22 9.71 -16.82
N SER A 230 -18.88 10.79 -16.39
CA SER A 230 -20.10 11.30 -17.02
C SER A 230 -19.87 11.68 -18.49
N LEU A 231 -18.79 12.39 -18.81
CA LEU A 231 -18.43 12.69 -20.21
C LEU A 231 -18.29 11.43 -21.07
N LYS A 232 -17.81 10.32 -20.48
CA LYS A 232 -17.68 9.04 -21.17
C LYS A 232 -19.03 8.35 -21.34
N GLU A 233 -19.88 8.37 -20.31
CA GLU A 233 -21.21 7.76 -20.33
C GLU A 233 -22.15 8.47 -21.31
N ASP A 234 -22.04 9.78 -21.42
CA ASP A 234 -22.79 10.61 -22.36
C ASP A 234 -22.28 10.52 -23.81
N GLY A 235 -21.20 9.76 -24.05
CA GLY A 235 -20.63 9.56 -25.39
C GLY A 235 -19.72 10.70 -25.88
N TYR A 236 -19.46 11.71 -25.06
CA TYR A 236 -18.57 12.83 -25.41
C TYR A 236 -17.08 12.49 -25.27
N PHE A 237 -16.71 11.42 -24.55
CA PHE A 237 -15.33 10.99 -24.38
C PHE A 237 -15.11 9.56 -24.86
N SER A 238 -14.26 9.40 -25.89
CA SER A 238 -13.89 8.11 -26.46
C SER A 238 -12.49 7.64 -26.05
N GLY A 239 -11.69 8.51 -25.43
CA GLY A 239 -10.32 8.19 -25.00
C GLY A 239 -9.27 8.29 -26.11
N THR A 240 -9.62 8.92 -27.23
CA THR A 240 -8.71 9.24 -28.33
C THR A 240 -7.60 10.20 -27.89
N TYR A 241 -6.60 10.35 -28.76
CA TYR A 241 -5.54 11.34 -28.55
C TYR A 241 -6.10 12.76 -28.43
N LEU A 242 -7.07 13.12 -29.27
CA LEU A 242 -7.72 14.43 -29.24
C LEU A 242 -8.45 14.63 -27.91
N ASP A 243 -9.30 13.68 -27.50
CA ASP A 243 -10.06 13.78 -26.25
C ASP A 243 -9.13 14.00 -25.05
N LYS A 244 -8.07 13.19 -24.91
CA LYS A 244 -7.09 13.34 -23.83
C LYS A 244 -6.34 14.67 -23.89
N SER A 245 -6.09 15.20 -25.08
CA SER A 245 -5.42 16.50 -25.26
C SER A 245 -6.35 17.66 -24.89
N LEU A 246 -7.62 17.59 -25.26
CA LEU A 246 -8.64 18.58 -24.89
C LEU A 246 -8.94 18.54 -23.38
N ILE A 247 -9.03 17.36 -22.77
CA ILE A 247 -9.16 17.24 -21.31
C ILE A 247 -8.01 17.95 -20.60
N ARG A 248 -6.77 17.74 -21.04
CA ARG A 248 -5.63 18.45 -20.45
C ARG A 248 -5.72 19.96 -20.66
N PHE A 249 -6.09 20.40 -21.86
CA PHE A 249 -6.22 21.82 -22.18
C PHE A 249 -7.24 22.52 -21.27
N CYS A 250 -8.43 21.93 -21.09
CA CYS A 250 -9.52 22.56 -20.34
C CYS A 250 -9.37 22.40 -18.81
N PHE A 251 -8.89 21.25 -18.34
CA PHE A 251 -8.98 20.89 -16.92
C PHE A 251 -7.66 20.96 -16.14
N MET A 252 -6.50 20.89 -16.82
CA MET A 252 -5.22 20.71 -16.11
C MET A 252 -4.88 21.90 -15.20
N ALA A 253 -5.16 23.13 -15.63
CA ALA A 253 -4.91 24.33 -14.82
C ALA A 253 -5.79 24.37 -13.56
N ILE A 254 -7.07 24.02 -13.68
CA ILE A 254 -8.01 23.98 -12.56
C ILE A 254 -7.60 22.88 -11.57
N ILE A 255 -7.32 21.68 -12.07
CA ILE A 255 -6.86 20.56 -11.23
C ILE A 255 -5.56 20.93 -10.53
N GLN A 256 -4.62 21.58 -11.21
CA GLN A 256 -3.35 22.01 -10.58
C GLN A 256 -3.58 23.06 -9.48
N LYS A 257 -4.50 24.00 -9.67
CA LYS A 257 -4.89 24.99 -8.67
C LYS A 257 -5.50 24.32 -7.44
N GLU A 258 -6.41 23.36 -7.63
CA GLU A 258 -6.99 22.59 -6.52
C GLU A 258 -5.95 21.75 -5.79
N LEU A 259 -5.02 21.11 -6.51
CA LEU A 259 -3.95 20.34 -5.87
C LEU A 259 -3.08 21.20 -4.96
N ALA A 260 -2.79 22.45 -5.36
CA ALA A 260 -2.07 23.39 -4.50
C ALA A 260 -2.87 23.74 -3.23
N GLN A 261 -4.20 23.86 -3.34
CA GLN A 261 -5.06 24.04 -2.17
C GLN A 261 -5.06 22.80 -1.26
N VAL A 262 -5.20 21.60 -1.83
CA VAL A 262 -5.14 20.34 -1.09
C VAL A 262 -3.80 20.18 -0.36
N GLU A 263 -2.69 20.56 -1.00
CA GLU A 263 -1.36 20.58 -0.39
C GLU A 263 -1.32 21.50 0.83
N LEU A 264 -1.81 22.74 0.71
CA LEU A 264 -1.86 23.70 1.81
C LEU A 264 -2.74 23.20 2.97
N GLU A 265 -3.95 22.72 2.66
CA GLU A 265 -4.89 22.19 3.65
C GLU A 265 -4.30 20.99 4.38
N TRP A 266 -3.64 20.08 3.66
CA TRP A 266 -2.96 18.94 4.27
C TRP A 266 -1.75 19.39 5.08
N ASN A 267 -0.89 20.27 4.60
CA ASN A 267 0.30 20.65 5.35
C ASN A 267 -0.05 21.41 6.64
N THR A 268 -1.18 22.11 6.64
CA THR A 268 -1.69 22.80 7.82
C THR A 268 -2.56 21.93 8.71
N HIS A 269 -3.27 20.89 8.24
CA HIS A 269 -4.18 20.12 9.10
C HIS A 269 -3.47 19.44 10.29
N ARG A 270 -4.21 19.18 11.36
CA ARG A 270 -3.66 18.52 12.56
C ARG A 270 -3.87 17.01 12.50
N ILE A 271 -2.79 16.25 12.48
CA ILE A 271 -2.83 14.78 12.58
C ILE A 271 -2.95 14.36 14.04
N ALA A 272 -4.05 13.69 14.36
CA ALA A 272 -4.33 13.17 15.70
C ALA A 272 -3.38 12.02 16.09
N ALA A 273 -3.17 11.85 17.40
CA ALA A 273 -2.44 10.71 17.93
C ALA A 273 -3.22 9.42 17.69
N SER A 274 -2.58 8.42 17.07
CA SER A 274 -3.15 7.08 17.00
C SER A 274 -2.70 6.27 18.21
N ARG A 275 -3.58 5.40 18.74
CA ARG A 275 -3.29 4.54 19.93
C ARG A 275 -2.07 3.63 19.74
N ASN A 276 -1.59 3.44 18.50
CA ASN A 276 -0.46 2.58 18.15
C ASN A 276 0.59 3.32 17.27
N SER A 277 0.63 4.65 17.30
CA SER A 277 1.47 5.46 16.42
C SER A 277 2.88 5.63 16.98
N ILE A 278 3.88 5.11 16.27
CA ILE A 278 5.30 5.51 16.43
C ILE A 278 5.56 6.83 15.70
N SER A 279 4.70 7.17 14.73
CA SER A 279 4.81 8.41 13.99
C SER A 279 4.44 9.60 14.85
N PRO A 280 5.12 10.75 14.69
CA PRO A 280 4.86 11.92 15.49
C PRO A 280 3.44 12.46 15.23
N LYS A 281 2.88 13.17 16.21
CA LYS A 281 1.54 13.80 16.12
C LYS A 281 1.70 15.31 15.95
N GLY A 282 0.74 15.96 15.30
CA GLY A 282 0.81 17.41 15.07
C GLY A 282 0.46 17.78 13.63
N ARG A 283 0.74 19.04 13.28
CA ARG A 283 0.56 19.55 11.92
C ARG A 283 1.80 19.20 11.09
N PRO A 284 1.67 18.68 9.86
CA PRO A 284 2.82 18.35 9.02
C PRO A 284 3.80 19.50 8.86
N ILE A 285 3.33 20.73 8.67
CA ILE A 285 4.19 21.91 8.55
C ILE A 285 5.03 22.15 9.82
N VAL A 286 4.44 22.01 11.01
CA VAL A 286 5.19 22.18 12.28
C VAL A 286 6.19 21.04 12.48
N LEU A 287 5.82 19.82 12.10
CA LEU A 287 6.70 18.65 12.16
C LEU A 287 7.90 18.78 11.22
N PHE A 288 7.72 19.49 10.10
CA PHE A 288 8.73 19.70 9.07
C PHE A 288 9.64 20.89 9.39
N GLU A 289 9.06 22.04 9.72
CA GLU A 289 9.78 23.31 9.95
C GLU A 289 10.41 23.41 11.35
N LEU A 290 9.81 22.77 12.35
CA LEU A 290 10.30 22.80 13.74
C LEU A 290 10.62 21.40 14.27
N PRO A 291 11.57 20.68 13.66
CA PRO A 291 11.94 19.31 14.07
C PRO A 291 12.45 19.23 15.52
N GLN A 292 13.04 20.31 16.04
CA GLN A 292 13.62 20.37 17.39
C GLN A 292 12.56 20.19 18.48
N ALA A 293 11.33 20.66 18.24
CA ALA A 293 10.19 20.43 19.16
C ALA A 293 9.82 18.95 19.31
N TYR A 294 10.33 18.10 18.42
CA TYR A 294 10.12 16.66 18.39
C TYR A 294 11.42 15.87 18.64
N TYR A 295 12.43 16.52 19.23
CA TYR A 295 13.73 15.93 19.56
C TYR A 295 14.45 15.35 18.32
N THR A 296 14.28 16.00 17.17
CA THR A 296 14.97 15.67 15.93
C THR A 296 15.51 16.92 15.24
N GLN A 297 16.24 16.74 14.15
CA GLN A 297 16.74 17.78 13.26
C GLN A 297 16.27 17.54 11.82
N THR A 298 16.48 18.53 10.97
CA THR A 298 16.34 18.38 9.51
C THR A 298 17.55 17.62 8.96
N TYR A 299 17.33 16.75 8.00
CA TYR A 299 18.37 15.97 7.31
C TYR A 299 18.51 16.41 5.83
N ILE A 300 18.19 17.68 5.55
CA ILE A 300 18.37 18.28 4.23
C ILE A 300 19.84 18.26 3.82
N CYS A 301 20.13 17.81 2.61
CA CYS A 301 21.46 17.92 2.02
C CYS A 301 21.56 19.28 1.32
N GLN A 302 22.61 20.04 1.61
CA GLN A 302 22.92 21.26 0.88
C GLN A 302 23.41 20.90 -0.52
N VAL A 303 23.06 21.72 -1.51
CA VAL A 303 23.30 21.43 -2.93
C VAL A 303 23.99 22.62 -3.55
N THR A 304 25.00 22.37 -4.40
CA THR A 304 25.77 23.46 -4.99
C THR A 304 25.00 24.12 -6.13
N HIS A 305 25.27 25.41 -6.38
CA HIS A 305 24.69 26.13 -7.51
C HIS A 305 25.05 25.52 -8.88
N HIS A 306 26.16 24.78 -8.96
CA HIS A 306 26.55 24.07 -10.17
C HIS A 306 25.60 22.91 -10.48
N ASP A 307 25.29 22.10 -9.47
CA ASP A 307 24.34 20.98 -9.59
C ASP A 307 22.94 21.47 -9.96
N LEU A 308 22.51 22.60 -9.38
CA LEU A 308 21.24 23.25 -9.74
C LEU A 308 21.17 23.65 -11.22
N ASN A 309 22.28 24.08 -11.81
CA ASN A 309 22.32 24.51 -13.20
C ASN A 309 22.34 23.32 -14.16
N ILE A 310 23.06 22.24 -13.81
CA ILE A 310 23.01 20.97 -14.56
C ILE A 310 21.57 20.45 -14.59
N CYS A 311 20.89 20.44 -13.43
CA CYS A 311 19.48 20.06 -13.34
C CYS A 311 18.62 20.86 -14.32
N LYS A 312 18.69 22.20 -14.27
CA LYS A 312 17.88 23.08 -15.13
C LYS A 312 18.13 22.90 -16.63
N GLN A 313 19.33 22.48 -17.03
CA GLN A 313 19.67 22.27 -18.45
C GLN A 313 19.18 20.92 -18.97
N GLU A 314 19.16 19.89 -18.12
CA GLU A 314 18.56 18.58 -18.45
C GLU A 314 17.02 18.61 -18.43
N SER A 315 16.43 19.58 -17.70
CA SER A 315 15.00 19.86 -17.61
C SER A 315 14.36 20.40 -18.90
N SER A 316 14.31 19.58 -19.95
CA SER A 316 13.55 19.90 -21.15
C SER A 316 12.07 19.52 -20.98
N PHE A 317 11.28 20.32 -20.24
CA PHE A 317 9.83 20.12 -20.14
C PHE A 317 9.04 21.13 -20.97
N LEU A 318 8.15 20.60 -21.81
CA LEU A 318 7.12 21.34 -22.55
C LEU A 318 6.10 21.89 -21.53
N TYR A 319 6.16 23.19 -21.25
CA TYR A 319 5.22 23.97 -20.42
C TYR A 319 3.74 23.91 -20.87
N LEU A 320 3.43 23.15 -21.92
CA LEU A 320 2.12 23.15 -22.54
C LEU A 320 1.25 22.02 -21.98
N PRO A 321 -0.02 22.32 -21.62
CA PRO A 321 -0.93 21.33 -21.02
C PRO A 321 -1.19 20.16 -21.95
N CYS A 322 -1.16 20.41 -23.25
CA CYS A 322 -1.35 19.41 -24.28
C CYS A 322 -0.29 19.57 -25.36
N ASP A 323 -0.49 18.84 -26.47
CA ASP A 323 0.35 18.96 -27.64
C ASP A 323 0.38 20.38 -28.21
N VAL A 324 1.51 20.77 -28.79
CA VAL A 324 1.73 22.14 -29.29
C VAL A 324 0.69 22.52 -30.33
N HIS A 325 0.39 21.62 -31.27
CA HIS A 325 -0.54 21.89 -32.36
C HIS A 325 -1.98 21.94 -31.85
N VAL A 326 -2.36 21.02 -30.96
CA VAL A 326 -3.69 21.05 -30.33
C VAL A 326 -3.86 22.31 -29.48
N TYR A 327 -2.84 22.69 -28.71
CA TYR A 327 -2.86 23.90 -27.90
C TYR A 327 -3.06 25.16 -28.74
N GLN A 328 -2.29 25.30 -29.83
CA GLN A 328 -2.41 26.43 -30.75
C GLN A 328 -3.79 26.48 -31.42
N LEU A 329 -4.30 25.33 -31.88
CA LEU A 329 -5.62 25.23 -32.48
C LEU A 329 -6.72 25.64 -31.49
N CYS A 330 -6.69 25.12 -30.26
CA CYS A 330 -7.65 25.50 -29.23
C CYS A 330 -7.59 27.01 -28.93
N LYS A 331 -6.40 27.59 -28.82
CA LYS A 331 -6.24 29.05 -28.59
C LYS A 331 -6.78 29.88 -29.76
N LEU A 332 -6.63 29.42 -31.00
CA LEU A 332 -7.20 30.09 -32.17
C LEU A 332 -8.74 30.04 -32.14
N ILE A 333 -9.33 28.86 -31.91
CA ILE A 333 -10.79 28.70 -31.82
C ILE A 333 -11.36 29.55 -30.68
N MET A 334 -10.69 29.58 -29.52
CA MET A 334 -11.11 30.42 -28.40
C MET A 334 -11.09 31.90 -28.76
N ARG A 335 -10.07 32.37 -29.50
CA ARG A 335 -9.99 33.77 -29.94
C ARG A 335 -11.08 34.11 -30.95
N GLU A 336 -11.34 33.23 -31.91
CA GLU A 336 -12.36 33.42 -32.94
C GLU A 336 -13.77 33.48 -32.34
N LYS A 337 -14.06 32.59 -31.39
CA LYS A 337 -15.38 32.49 -30.75
C LYS A 337 -15.52 33.28 -29.45
N ASN A 338 -14.52 34.11 -29.09
CA ASN A 338 -14.46 34.87 -27.84
C ASN A 338 -14.68 34.01 -26.58
N LEU A 339 -14.19 32.77 -26.58
CA LEU A 339 -14.26 31.86 -25.44
C LEU A 339 -13.18 32.23 -24.41
N ARG A 340 -13.50 32.07 -23.12
CA ARG A 340 -12.60 32.37 -22.00
C ARG A 340 -12.00 31.10 -21.42
N GLU A 341 -10.88 31.27 -20.71
CA GLU A 341 -10.32 30.18 -19.91
C GLU A 341 -11.27 29.84 -18.76
N PRO A 342 -11.48 28.55 -18.47
CA PRO A 342 -12.44 28.11 -17.48
C PRO A 342 -11.92 28.38 -16.07
N SER A 343 -12.79 28.87 -15.21
CA SER A 343 -12.48 29.16 -13.81
C SER A 343 -12.94 28.05 -12.85
N ASP A 344 -13.90 27.24 -13.29
CA ASP A 344 -14.46 26.11 -12.55
C ASP A 344 -14.67 24.86 -13.43
N SER A 345 -15.10 23.77 -12.79
CA SER A 345 -15.29 22.48 -13.43
C SER A 345 -16.40 22.47 -14.50
N TYR A 346 -17.45 23.26 -14.35
CA TYR A 346 -18.58 23.30 -15.28
C TYR A 346 -18.21 24.12 -16.53
N GLU A 347 -17.53 25.25 -16.34
CA GLU A 347 -16.96 26.02 -17.44
C GLU A 347 -15.96 25.19 -18.25
N ALA A 348 -15.15 24.38 -17.58
CA ALA A 348 -14.20 23.49 -18.24
C ALA A 348 -14.88 22.39 -19.07
N VAL A 349 -16.00 21.84 -18.59
CA VAL A 349 -16.83 20.90 -19.36
C VAL A 349 -17.41 21.58 -20.59
N ASN A 350 -17.99 22.78 -20.44
CA ASN A 350 -18.54 23.52 -21.56
C ASN A 350 -17.47 23.82 -22.62
N LEU A 351 -16.30 24.32 -22.19
CA LEU A 351 -15.18 24.58 -23.10
C LEU A 351 -14.71 23.31 -23.80
N TYR A 352 -14.62 22.18 -23.09
CA TYR A 352 -14.27 20.89 -23.68
C TYR A 352 -15.25 20.47 -24.77
N LEU A 353 -16.55 20.55 -24.50
CA LEU A 353 -17.59 20.16 -25.47
C LEU A 353 -17.56 21.05 -26.71
N THR A 354 -17.47 22.38 -26.53
CA THR A 354 -17.38 23.32 -27.64
C THR A 354 -16.14 23.07 -28.48
N LEU A 355 -14.94 22.98 -27.88
CA LEU A 355 -13.71 22.74 -28.63
C LEU A 355 -13.74 21.40 -29.36
N ARG A 356 -14.31 20.37 -28.74
CA ARG A 356 -14.42 19.06 -29.36
C ARG A 356 -15.34 19.09 -30.58
N GLU A 357 -16.51 19.72 -30.47
CA GLU A 357 -17.46 19.85 -31.56
C GLU A 357 -16.85 20.60 -32.76
N GLU A 358 -16.18 21.74 -32.50
CA GLU A 358 -15.54 22.53 -33.55
C GLU A 358 -14.40 21.81 -34.27
N ILE A 359 -13.59 21.07 -33.52
CA ILE A 359 -12.46 20.34 -34.13
C ILE A 359 -12.99 19.15 -34.91
N MET A 360 -14.01 18.45 -34.40
CA MET A 360 -14.59 17.31 -35.09
C MET A 360 -15.36 17.71 -36.35
N SER A 361 -16.02 18.88 -36.35
CA SER A 361 -16.72 19.40 -37.53
C SER A 361 -15.77 19.87 -38.65
N GLN A 362 -14.49 20.07 -38.35
CA GLN A 362 -13.45 20.40 -39.32
C GLN A 362 -12.70 19.16 -39.87
N ILE A 363 -12.89 18.00 -39.24
CA ILE A 363 -12.21 16.73 -39.61
C ILE A 363 -13.13 15.81 -40.43
N LEU A 364 -14.44 15.98 -40.32
CA LEU A 364 -15.47 15.36 -41.16
C LEU A 364 -15.80 16.27 -42.34
#